data_AF-A0A444UYV9-F1
#
_entry.id   AF-A0A444UYV9-F1
#
_cell.length_a   1.000
_cell.length_b   1.000
_cell.length_c   1.000
_cell.angle_alpha   90.00
_cell.angle_beta   90.00
_cell.angle_gamma   90.00
#
_symmetry.space_group_name_H-M   'P 1'
#
loop_
_entity.id
_entity.type
_entity.pdbx_description
1 polymer ?
#
loop_
_entity_poly.entity_id
_entity_poly.type
_entity_poly.pdbx_seq_one_letter_code
_entity_poly.pdbx_strand_id
1 'polypeptide(L)'
;MATKGPPARKEKFIPRNKKNVTPAELKKMAPQQKARYRAYEDPSKDVLNLVMNTQQRLRQHATKEHQDLYMKTADPKADMALGKQEKLIGQLKAAEARNRIRIMRLRYQSMRVSKVNQVFADHYVLGDDAR
;
A
#
# COMPACT_ATOMS: atom_id res chain seq x y z
N MET A 1 45.86 24.71 18.60
CA MET A 1 45.17 23.42 18.40
C MET A 1 43.80 23.50 19.06
N ALA A 2 42.72 23.75 18.30
CA ALA A 2 41.37 23.88 18.87
C ALA A 2 40.71 22.50 18.98
N THR A 3 40.46 22.04 20.20
CA THR A 3 39.74 20.79 20.47
C THR A 3 38.25 21.02 20.27
N LYS A 4 37.67 20.43 19.20
CA LYS A 4 36.22 20.38 19.01
C LYS A 4 35.63 19.47 20.08
N GLY A 5 34.86 20.04 21.01
CA GLY A 5 34.11 19.29 22.01
C GLY A 5 33.08 18.35 21.37
N PRO A 6 32.65 17.29 22.09
CA PRO A 6 31.73 16.29 21.56
C PRO A 6 30.38 16.92 21.19
N PRO A 7 29.74 16.47 20.09
CA PRO A 7 28.46 17.02 19.65
C PRO A 7 27.39 16.72 20.70
N ALA A 8 26.73 17.77 21.20
CA ALA A 8 25.60 17.67 22.11
C ALA A 8 24.51 16.79 21.48
N ARG A 9 24.29 15.60 22.06
CA ARG A 9 23.18 14.72 21.67
C ARG A 9 21.88 15.44 22.00
N LYS A 10 21.15 15.89 20.98
CA LYS A 10 19.78 16.37 21.13
C LYS A 10 18.93 15.18 21.58
N GLU A 11 18.67 15.07 22.88
CA GLU A 11 17.72 14.10 23.39
C GLU A 11 16.35 14.41 22.79
N LYS A 12 15.76 13.40 22.14
CA LYS A 12 14.41 13.53 21.58
C LYS A 12 13.44 13.60 22.75
N PHE A 13 12.64 14.66 22.84
CA PHE A 13 11.59 14.77 23.85
C PHE A 13 10.58 13.63 23.67
N ILE A 14 10.41 12.81 24.72
CA ILE A 14 9.42 11.73 24.75
C ILE A 14 8.28 12.19 25.68
N PRO A 15 7.08 12.46 25.15
CA PRO A 15 5.93 12.83 25.97
C PRO A 15 5.55 11.65 26.88
N ARG A 16 5.52 11.91 28.19
CA ARG A 16 5.09 10.97 29.22
C ARG A 16 3.89 11.51 29.98
N ASN A 17 3.05 10.61 30.50
CA ASN A 17 1.94 10.99 31.37
C ASN A 17 2.48 11.62 32.66
N LYS A 18 1.91 12.77 33.06
CA LYS A 18 2.29 13.48 34.30
C LYS A 18 1.73 12.84 35.58
N LYS A 19 0.69 12.02 35.45
CA LYS A 19 0.00 11.37 36.58
C LYS A 19 0.24 9.86 36.50
N ASN A 20 0.72 9.28 37.60
CA ASN A 20 0.85 7.84 37.74
C ASN A 20 -0.50 7.29 38.19
N VAL A 21 -1.13 6.49 37.32
CA VAL A 21 -2.43 5.89 37.60
C VAL A 21 -2.22 4.47 38.11
N THR A 22 -2.88 4.11 39.20
CA THR A 22 -2.78 2.75 39.75
C THR A 22 -3.48 1.74 38.84
N PRO A 23 -3.10 0.45 38.88
CA PRO A 23 -3.76 -0.59 38.08
C PRO A 23 -5.28 -0.69 38.34
N ALA A 24 -5.71 -0.41 39.57
CA ALA A 24 -7.11 -0.39 39.97
C ALA A 24 -7.89 0.76 39.33
N GLU A 25 -7.31 1.96 39.27
CA GLU A 25 -7.88 3.10 38.57
C GLU A 25 -7.90 2.89 37.05
N LEU A 26 -6.85 2.27 36.50
CA LEU A 26 -6.77 1.92 35.08
C LEU A 26 -7.87 0.95 34.63
N LYS A 27 -8.34 0.10 35.54
CA LYS A 27 -9.44 -0.84 35.29
C LYS A 27 -10.80 -0.15 35.31
N LYS A 28 -10.94 0.96 36.06
CA LYS A 28 -12.17 1.77 36.15
C LYS A 28 -12.33 2.77 35.01
N MET A 29 -11.25 3.06 34.26
CA MET A 29 -11.28 4.00 33.13
C MET A 29 -12.08 3.48 31.94
N ALA A 30 -12.71 4.41 31.22
CA ALA A 30 -13.30 4.12 29.92
C ALA A 30 -12.22 3.63 28.92
N PRO A 31 -12.55 2.74 27.96
CA PRO A 31 -11.58 2.18 27.02
C PRO A 31 -10.75 3.24 26.27
N GLN A 32 -11.38 4.34 25.89
CA GLN A 32 -10.74 5.45 25.18
C GLN A 32 -9.70 6.18 26.05
N GLN A 33 -10.02 6.41 27.33
CA GLN A 33 -9.10 7.05 28.28
C GLN A 33 -7.92 6.13 28.58
N LYS A 34 -8.19 4.84 28.74
CA LYS A 34 -7.18 3.80 28.94
C LYS A 34 -6.21 3.69 27.75
N ALA A 35 -6.73 3.78 26.53
CA ALA A 35 -5.92 3.79 25.31
C ALA A 35 -5.01 5.01 25.24
N ARG A 36 -5.55 6.22 25.51
CA ARG A 36 -4.76 7.46 25.55
C ARG A 36 -3.65 7.39 26.60
N TYR A 37 -3.95 6.87 27.78
CA TYR A 37 -2.95 6.70 28.83
C TYR A 37 -1.82 5.75 28.39
N ARG A 38 -2.16 4.57 27.88
CA ARG A 38 -1.17 3.58 27.43
C ARG A 38 -0.30 4.03 26.26
N ALA A 39 -0.75 5.00 25.45
CA ALA A 39 0.02 5.52 24.33
C ALA A 39 1.28 6.30 24.74
N TYR A 40 1.30 6.84 25.97
CA TYR A 40 2.42 7.63 26.51
C TYR A 40 3.17 6.90 27.64
N GLU A 41 2.84 5.63 27.90
CA GLU A 41 3.61 4.77 28.79
C GLU A 41 4.60 3.92 27.99
N ASP A 42 5.74 3.64 28.62
CA ASP A 42 6.70 2.71 28.06
C ASP A 42 6.10 1.28 28.05
N PRO A 43 6.27 0.52 26.97
CA PRO A 43 5.76 -0.83 26.87
C PRO A 43 6.41 -1.74 27.93
N SER A 44 5.66 -2.75 28.39
CA SER A 44 6.20 -3.73 29.34
C SER A 44 7.37 -4.52 28.74
N LYS A 45 8.22 -5.07 29.61
CA LYS A 45 9.35 -5.91 29.20
C LYS A 45 8.92 -7.07 28.29
N ASP A 46 7.77 -7.67 28.57
CA ASP A 46 7.22 -8.77 27.77
C ASP A 46 6.83 -8.32 26.35
N VAL A 47 6.24 -7.13 26.24
CA VAL A 47 5.88 -6.53 24.94
C VAL A 47 7.15 -6.21 24.15
N LEU A 48 8.18 -5.65 24.79
CA LEU A 48 9.47 -5.38 24.16
C LEU A 48 10.12 -6.66 23.64
N ASN A 49 10.16 -7.72 24.44
CA ASN A 49 10.68 -9.02 24.04
C ASN A 49 9.92 -9.59 22.83
N LEU A 50 8.59 -9.47 22.82
CA LEU A 50 7.76 -9.90 21.70
C LEU A 50 8.07 -9.12 20.41
N VAL A 51 8.23 -7.80 20.52
CA VAL A 51 8.61 -6.95 19.38
C VAL A 51 9.98 -7.36 18.84
N MET A 52 10.97 -7.55 19.71
CA MET A 52 12.31 -7.96 19.29
C MET A 52 12.31 -9.33 18.59
N ASN A 53 11.61 -10.31 19.16
CA ASN A 53 11.47 -11.64 18.57
C ASN A 53 10.78 -11.58 17.21
N THR A 54 9.75 -10.75 17.07
CA THR A 54 9.03 -10.56 15.81
C THR A 54 9.94 -9.93 14.76
N GLN A 55 10.67 -8.86 15.11
CA GLN A 55 11.63 -8.24 14.21
C GLN A 55 12.75 -9.20 13.79
N GLN A 56 13.25 -10.03 14.72
CA GLN A 56 14.25 -11.05 14.40
C GLN A 56 13.71 -12.07 13.40
N ARG A 57 12.49 -12.58 13.61
CA ARG A 57 11.82 -13.49 12.66
C ARG A 57 11.68 -12.88 11.27
N LEU A 58 11.25 -11.61 11.20
CA LEU A 58 11.11 -10.90 9.91
C LEU A 58 12.46 -10.75 9.20
N ARG A 59 13.52 -10.38 9.93
CA ARG A 59 14.88 -10.32 9.36
C ARG A 59 15.33 -11.67 8.83
N GLN A 60 15.14 -12.74 9.61
CA GLN A 60 15.49 -14.10 9.19
C GLN A 60 14.72 -14.52 7.92
N HIS A 61 13.44 -14.17 7.81
CA HIS A 61 12.64 -14.43 6.62
C HIS A 61 13.20 -13.69 5.40
N ALA A 62 13.42 -12.39 5.52
CA ALA A 62 13.95 -11.56 4.44
C ALA A 62 15.34 -12.06 3.98
N THR A 63 16.21 -12.45 4.91
CA THR A 63 17.53 -13.01 4.58
C THR A 63 17.41 -14.33 3.82
N LYS A 64 16.50 -15.22 4.22
CA LYS A 64 16.24 -16.48 3.50
C LYS A 64 15.69 -16.24 2.11
N GLU A 65 14.71 -15.34 1.95
CA GLU A 65 14.17 -14.98 0.63
C GLU A 65 15.26 -14.42 -0.29
N HIS A 66 16.12 -13.53 0.22
CA HIS A 66 17.26 -13.03 -0.53
C HIS A 66 18.27 -14.12 -0.89
N GLN A 67 18.54 -15.06 0.02
CA GLN A 67 19.45 -16.17 -0.22
C GLN A 67 18.88 -17.17 -1.25
N ASP A 68 17.59 -17.49 -1.15
CA ASP A 68 16.89 -18.36 -2.09
C ASP A 68 16.83 -17.75 -3.49
N LEU A 69 16.60 -16.43 -3.59
CA LEU A 69 16.71 -15.71 -4.85
C LEU A 69 18.13 -15.78 -5.42
N TYR A 70 19.15 -15.49 -4.61
CA TYR A 70 20.55 -15.48 -5.05
C TYR A 70 21.05 -16.87 -5.48
N MET A 71 20.60 -17.93 -4.81
CA MET A 71 20.91 -19.33 -5.18
C MET A 71 20.20 -19.76 -6.47
N LYS A 72 19.03 -19.20 -6.77
CA LYS A 72 18.24 -19.50 -7.97
C LYS A 72 18.72 -18.73 -9.21
N THR A 73 19.41 -17.62 -9.01
CA THR A 73 19.94 -16.71 -10.06
C THR A 73 21.44 -16.86 -10.30
N ALA A 74 22.10 -17.89 -9.77
CA ALA A 74 23.55 -18.07 -9.91
C ALA A 74 24.03 -18.30 -11.37
N ASP A 75 23.11 -18.54 -12.32
CA ASP A 75 23.44 -18.56 -13.76
C ASP A 75 23.15 -17.18 -14.39
N PRO A 76 24.18 -16.39 -14.74
CA PRO A 76 24.01 -15.08 -15.37
C PRO A 76 23.27 -15.13 -16.72
N LYS A 77 23.20 -16.30 -17.40
CA LYS A 77 22.37 -16.46 -18.59
C LYS A 77 20.88 -16.55 -18.25
N ALA A 78 20.52 -17.16 -17.13
CA ALA A 78 19.14 -17.27 -16.66
C ALA A 78 18.59 -15.89 -16.26
N ASP A 79 19.39 -15.05 -15.62
CA ASP A 79 19.00 -13.68 -15.24
C ASP A 79 18.75 -12.79 -16.46
N MET A 80 19.59 -12.89 -17.49
CA MET A 80 19.35 -12.17 -18.74
C MET A 80 18.09 -12.69 -19.46
N ALA A 81 17.79 -13.99 -19.38
CA ALA A 81 16.59 -14.56 -19.96
C ALA A 81 15.32 -14.08 -19.21
N LEU A 82 15.35 -14.06 -17.88
CA LEU A 82 14.27 -13.52 -17.04
C LEU A 82 14.03 -12.04 -17.33
N GLY A 83 15.07 -11.21 -17.41
CA GLY A 83 14.92 -9.79 -17.73
C GLY A 83 14.35 -9.54 -19.14
N LYS A 84 14.66 -10.41 -20.12
CA LYS A 84 14.03 -10.37 -21.45
C LYS A 84 12.57 -10.79 -21.40
N GLN A 85 12.26 -11.84 -20.65
CA GLN A 85 10.89 -12.32 -20.46
C GLN A 85 10.02 -11.28 -19.76
N GLU A 86 10.51 -10.63 -18.71
CA GLU A 86 9.80 -9.55 -18.01
C GLU A 86 9.53 -8.36 -18.92
N LYS A 87 10.51 -7.95 -19.73
CA LYS A 87 10.31 -6.90 -20.74
C LYS A 87 9.24 -7.29 -21.75
N LEU A 88 9.29 -8.52 -22.25
CA LEU A 88 8.29 -9.04 -23.19
C LEU A 88 6.89 -9.06 -22.56
N ILE A 89 6.76 -9.55 -21.32
CA ILE A 89 5.51 -9.54 -20.56
C ILE A 89 5.01 -8.09 -20.39
N GLY A 90 5.89 -7.14 -20.06
CA GLY A 90 5.54 -5.73 -19.93
C GLY A 90 5.00 -5.14 -21.24
N GLN A 91 5.64 -5.45 -22.37
CA GLN A 91 5.17 -5.03 -23.70
C GLN A 91 3.81 -5.63 -24.05
N LEU A 92 3.62 -6.94 -23.81
CA LEU A 92 2.35 -7.63 -24.06
C LEU A 92 1.21 -7.06 -23.20
N LYS A 93 1.46 -6.83 -21.90
CA LYS A 93 0.47 -6.21 -21.00
C LYS A 93 0.11 -4.79 -21.44
N ALA A 94 1.09 -4.00 -21.88
CA ALA A 94 0.85 -2.65 -22.39
C ALA A 94 0.02 -2.66 -23.68
N ALA A 95 0.32 -3.59 -24.60
CA ALA A 95 -0.45 -3.78 -25.83
C ALA A 95 -1.91 -4.20 -25.52
N GLU A 96 -2.10 -5.13 -24.57
CA GLU A 96 -3.42 -5.56 -24.13
C GLU A 96 -4.23 -4.40 -23.51
N ALA A 97 -3.63 -3.62 -22.61
CA ALA A 97 -4.29 -2.48 -21.99
C ALA A 97 -4.74 -1.43 -23.02
N ARG A 98 -3.88 -1.13 -24.01
CA ARG A 98 -4.22 -0.26 -25.15
C ARG A 98 -5.39 -0.81 -25.95
N ASN A 99 -5.38 -2.12 -26.22
CA ASN A 99 -6.47 -2.77 -26.94
C ASN A 99 -7.79 -2.69 -26.16
N ARG A 100 -7.78 -2.93 -24.85
CA ARG A 100 -8.96 -2.78 -23.98
C ARG A 100 -9.55 -1.37 -24.06
N ILE A 101 -8.73 -0.33 -23.95
CA ILE A 101 -9.16 1.07 -24.08
C ILE A 101 -9.76 1.34 -25.46
N ARG A 102 -9.10 0.85 -26.53
CA ARG A 102 -9.60 1.00 -27.90
C ARG A 102 -10.98 0.38 -28.07
N ILE A 103 -11.17 -0.86 -27.63
CA ILE A 103 -12.46 -1.56 -27.72
C ILE A 103 -13.53 -0.80 -26.95
N MET A 104 -13.22 -0.32 -25.74
CA MET A 104 -14.17 0.46 -24.94
C MET A 104 -14.60 1.75 -25.65
N ARG A 105 -13.65 2.47 -26.26
CA ARG A 105 -13.94 3.69 -27.04
C ARG A 105 -14.83 3.40 -28.24
N LEU A 106 -14.54 2.33 -28.99
CA LEU A 106 -15.35 1.91 -30.15
C LEU A 106 -16.78 1.55 -29.72
N ARG A 107 -16.92 0.79 -28.63
CA ARG A 107 -18.24 0.45 -28.06
C ARG A 107 -19.00 1.70 -27.64
N TYR A 108 -18.35 2.63 -26.95
CA TYR A 108 -18.99 3.88 -26.55
C TYR A 108 -19.45 4.70 -27.75
N GLN A 109 -18.62 4.85 -28.79
CA GLN A 109 -19.00 5.56 -30.01
C GLN A 109 -20.20 4.91 -30.70
N SER A 110 -20.20 3.58 -30.83
CA SER A 110 -21.32 2.83 -31.39
C SER A 110 -22.61 3.04 -30.59
N MET A 111 -22.57 2.88 -29.26
CA MET A 111 -23.74 3.11 -28.40
C MET A 111 -24.24 4.55 -28.47
N ARG A 112 -23.33 5.53 -28.53
CA ARG A 112 -23.71 6.95 -28.66
C ARG A 112 -24.47 7.20 -29.95
N VAL A 113 -23.98 6.66 -31.08
CA VAL A 113 -24.66 6.80 -32.38
C VAL A 113 -26.03 6.13 -32.34
N SER A 114 -26.12 4.89 -31.85
CA SER A 114 -27.39 4.19 -31.71
C SER A 114 -28.38 4.95 -30.83
N LYS A 115 -27.91 5.54 -29.72
CA LYS A 115 -28.79 6.32 -28.83
C LYS A 115 -29.30 7.59 -29.49
N VAL A 116 -28.43 8.30 -30.21
CA VAL A 116 -28.81 9.50 -30.96
C VAL A 116 -29.85 9.14 -32.03
N ASN A 117 -29.61 8.08 -32.80
CA ASN A 117 -30.55 7.60 -33.81
C ASN A 117 -31.89 7.20 -33.19
N GLN A 118 -31.89 6.54 -32.03
CA GLN A 118 -33.11 6.20 -31.30
C GLN A 118 -33.89 7.45 -30.88
N VAL A 119 -33.22 8.46 -30.32
CA VAL A 119 -33.88 9.73 -29.92
C VAL A 119 -34.48 10.45 -31.12
N PHE A 120 -33.78 10.48 -32.26
CA PHE A 120 -34.35 11.03 -33.48
C PHE A 120 -35.57 10.23 -33.93
N ALA A 121 -35.48 8.90 -34.00
CA ALA A 121 -36.62 8.05 -34.37
C ALA A 121 -37.83 8.27 -33.45
N ASP A 122 -37.65 8.27 -32.13
CA ASP A 122 -38.71 8.49 -31.15
C ASP A 122 -39.37 9.88 -31.32
N HIS A 123 -38.56 10.91 -31.61
CA HIS A 123 -39.07 12.27 -31.82
C HIS A 123 -39.81 12.45 -33.15
N TYR A 124 -39.39 11.78 -34.23
CA TYR A 124 -40.07 11.85 -35.52
C TYR A 124 -41.35 11.00 -35.56
N VAL A 125 -41.40 9.87 -34.84
CA VAL A 125 -42.61 9.02 -34.76
C VAL A 125 -43.76 9.73 -34.01
N LEU A 126 -43.47 10.58 -33.03
CA LEU A 126 -44.49 11.40 -32.34
C LEU A 126 -45.02 12.58 -33.17
N GLY A 127 -44.40 12.89 -34.31
CA GLY A 127 -44.80 13.99 -35.19
C GLY A 127 -45.76 13.60 -36.30
N ASP A 128 -45.86 12.31 -36.63
CA ASP A 128 -46.71 11.79 -37.71
C ASP A 128 -48.09 11.31 -37.23
N ASP A 129 -48.28 11.08 -35.93
CA ASP A 129 -49.61 10.78 -35.33
C ASP A 129 -50.46 12.05 -35.04
N ALA A 130 -50.00 13.23 -35.48
CA ALA A 130 -50.65 14.52 -35.24
C ALA A 130 -51.07 15.26 -36.53
N ARG A 131 -51.36 14.54 -37.62
CA ARG A 131 -51.96 15.10 -38.84
C ARG A 131 -53.16 14.30 -39.33
#